data_AF-A0A1J4PYY6-F1
#
_entry.id   AF-A0A1J4PYY6-F1
#
_cell.length_a   1.000
_cell.length_b   1.000
_cell.length_c   1.000
_cell.angle_alpha   90.00
_cell.angle_beta   90.00
_cell.angle_gamma   90.00
#
_symmetry.space_group_name_H-M   'P 1'
#
loop_
_entity.id
_entity.type
_entity.pdbx_description
1 polymer ?
#
loop_
_entity_poly.entity_id
_entity_poly.type
_entity_poly.pdbx_seq_one_letter_code
_entity_poly.pdbx_strand_id
1 'polypeptide(L)'
;MAIDQSTESQDSAPQNSGLYDTPPPELAERAERARKELEALGATVDFKAKWWGFEVHLNQAAVDAYLEIKDLLADTLGEVLKEPLSSLVTLAAMAQKVWVQAVSRGYGCKLVSPWVSPTMLIPIAVNPAEDPNLWWTVFGRNPDTGRFQWNEDTMFPGHASAANPAAAVFNGRLIVVHRGHGNGDQQLWWTEFDPDKGWSEDKQFPAHSSAAGPALAVYEGKLHCVHRGHGNDTQLWHTTFNGNGWSQDTRLGAHSSSVGPALAVYEGKLHCVHKGASSDSQLWHTTFDGNRWSEDRRLPAHSTASNPALAVYGGKLHMVHRGSGNDTSLWHTTYTTSGGWTTDNRFRAHSSLEGPGLAVFDNKLFCIHRGHGSADQNLWWTTYQSGSPWTDDQQFPGHTSGAGPAVVVYRDKNGTQNQLMVIHRGYGKRAAGTDSAEVQARIAAEEGAG
;
A
#
# COMPACT_ATOMS: atom_id res chain seq x y z
N MET A 1 -7.08 -44.56 -44.70
CA MET A 1 -7.07 -43.60 -45.82
C MET A 1 -8.27 -42.70 -45.61
N ALA A 2 -8.21 -41.37 -45.54
CA ALA A 2 -7.13 -40.40 -45.50
C ALA A 2 -7.73 -39.16 -44.79
N ILE A 3 -6.84 -38.26 -44.38
CA ILE A 3 -7.03 -37.11 -43.49
C ILE A 3 -7.73 -35.98 -44.25
N ASP A 4 -8.58 -35.18 -43.58
CA ASP A 4 -8.51 -33.72 -43.73
C ASP A 4 -8.96 -32.97 -42.47
N GLN A 5 -8.29 -31.85 -42.21
CA GLN A 5 -8.27 -31.04 -41.00
C GLN A 5 -9.12 -29.76 -41.12
N SER A 6 -9.22 -29.03 -39.99
CA SER A 6 -9.66 -27.63 -39.80
C SER A 6 -11.18 -27.42 -39.70
N THR A 7 -11.74 -26.68 -38.73
CA THR A 7 -11.19 -25.55 -37.94
C THR A 7 -11.96 -25.41 -36.61
N GLU A 8 -11.25 -25.03 -35.55
CA GLU A 8 -11.77 -24.68 -34.23
C GLU A 8 -12.74 -23.48 -34.30
N SER A 9 -13.94 -23.62 -33.73
CA SER A 9 -14.84 -22.49 -33.47
C SER A 9 -14.58 -21.92 -32.08
N GLN A 10 -14.11 -20.68 -32.04
CA GLN A 10 -13.90 -19.87 -30.86
C GLN A 10 -15.18 -19.67 -30.03
N ASP A 11 -14.97 -19.55 -28.73
CA ASP A 11 -15.91 -19.21 -27.66
C ASP A 11 -16.99 -18.17 -28.03
N SER A 12 -18.24 -18.54 -27.80
CA SER A 12 -19.37 -17.60 -27.78
C SER A 12 -19.49 -16.96 -26.39
N ALA A 13 -19.27 -15.63 -26.32
CA ALA A 13 -19.60 -14.81 -25.17
C ALA A 13 -21.13 -14.77 -24.90
N PRO A 14 -21.59 -14.68 -23.64
CA PRO A 14 -23.01 -14.64 -23.31
C PRO A 14 -23.67 -13.30 -23.69
N GLN A 15 -24.93 -13.41 -24.13
CA GLN A 15 -25.81 -12.34 -24.60
C GLN A 15 -26.13 -11.30 -23.51
N ASN A 16 -26.10 -10.01 -23.89
CA ASN A 16 -26.42 -8.88 -23.02
C ASN A 16 -27.93 -8.61 -22.96
N SER A 17 -28.44 -8.35 -21.75
CA SER A 17 -29.86 -8.17 -21.43
C SER A 17 -30.42 -6.78 -21.82
N GLY A 18 -31.24 -6.74 -22.87
CA GLY A 18 -32.55 -6.06 -22.95
C GLY A 18 -32.77 -4.56 -22.66
N LEU A 19 -31.77 -3.73 -22.34
CA LEU A 19 -32.01 -2.32 -21.97
C LEU A 19 -31.54 -1.27 -23.01
N TYR A 20 -30.87 -1.67 -24.10
CA TYR A 20 -30.35 -0.77 -25.13
C TYR A 20 -30.45 -1.38 -26.54
N ASP A 21 -30.76 -0.57 -27.55
CA ASP A 21 -30.68 -0.97 -28.96
C ASP A 21 -29.22 -1.07 -29.40
N THR A 22 -28.87 -2.10 -30.17
CA THR A 22 -27.57 -2.17 -30.86
C THR A 22 -27.47 -1.00 -31.85
N PRO A 23 -26.37 -0.23 -31.84
CA PRO A 23 -26.20 0.91 -32.73
C PRO A 23 -26.26 0.44 -34.19
N PRO A 24 -26.81 1.26 -35.12
CA PRO A 24 -26.83 0.93 -36.53
C PRO A 24 -25.43 0.57 -37.04
N PRO A 25 -25.27 -0.47 -37.88
CA PRO A 25 -23.95 -0.97 -38.29
C PRO A 25 -23.04 0.11 -38.90
N GLU A 26 -23.60 1.04 -39.66
CA GLU A 26 -22.87 2.15 -40.29
C GLU A 26 -22.31 3.16 -39.26
N LEU A 27 -23.03 3.40 -38.17
CA LEU A 27 -22.58 4.27 -37.09
C LEU A 27 -21.49 3.60 -36.25
N ALA A 28 -21.62 2.29 -36.03
CA ALA A 28 -20.60 1.49 -35.36
C ALA A 28 -19.30 1.44 -36.16
N GLU A 29 -19.37 1.28 -37.48
CA GLU A 29 -18.20 1.26 -38.36
C GLU A 29 -17.48 2.63 -38.40
N ARG A 30 -18.24 3.73 -38.45
CA ARG A 30 -17.68 5.08 -38.40
C ARG A 30 -17.02 5.40 -37.06
N ALA A 31 -17.63 5.01 -35.96
CA ALA A 31 -17.07 5.16 -34.62
C ALA A 31 -15.76 4.35 -34.48
N GLU A 32 -15.74 3.12 -34.99
CA GLU A 32 -14.55 2.27 -34.95
C GLU A 32 -13.39 2.81 -35.81
N ARG A 33 -13.70 3.44 -36.96
CA ARG A 33 -12.69 4.10 -37.78
C ARG A 33 -12.06 5.30 -37.07
N ALA A 34 -12.88 6.17 -36.49
CA ALA A 34 -12.40 7.33 -35.72
C ALA A 34 -11.62 6.89 -34.46
N ARG A 35 -12.04 5.80 -33.81
CA ARG A 35 -11.33 5.20 -32.68
C ARG A 35 -9.93 4.72 -33.09
N LYS A 36 -9.81 4.03 -34.22
CA LYS A 36 -8.51 3.58 -34.75
C LYS A 36 -7.59 4.74 -35.16
N GLU A 37 -8.14 5.82 -35.69
CA GLU A 37 -7.38 7.04 -36.02
C GLU A 37 -6.87 7.75 -34.76
N LEU A 38 -7.68 7.84 -33.69
CA LEU A 38 -7.27 8.41 -32.40
C LEU A 38 -6.28 7.52 -31.65
N GLU A 39 -6.46 6.20 -31.69
CA GLU A 39 -5.53 5.21 -31.13
C GLU A 39 -4.17 5.26 -31.83
N ALA A 40 -4.15 5.50 -33.15
CA ALA A 40 -2.91 5.71 -33.91
C ALA A 40 -2.15 6.99 -33.49
N LEU A 41 -2.84 7.96 -32.88
CA LEU A 41 -2.28 9.18 -32.30
C LEU A 41 -2.05 9.06 -30.77
N GLY A 42 -2.29 7.90 -30.17
CA GLY A 42 -2.05 7.62 -28.75
C GLY A 42 -3.19 8.04 -27.80
N ALA A 43 -4.28 8.61 -28.31
CA ALA A 43 -5.45 9.00 -27.52
C ALA A 43 -6.48 7.86 -27.48
N THR A 44 -6.85 7.39 -26.28
CA THR A 44 -7.88 6.37 -26.13
C THR A 44 -9.15 6.95 -25.52
N VAL A 45 -10.29 6.65 -26.15
CA VAL A 45 -11.61 7.11 -25.74
C VAL A 45 -12.56 5.91 -25.73
N ASP A 46 -13.06 5.54 -24.56
CA ASP A 46 -14.05 4.47 -24.42
C ASP A 46 -15.37 5.02 -23.88
N PHE A 47 -16.49 4.59 -24.47
CA PHE A 47 -17.82 5.09 -24.13
C PHE A 47 -18.65 4.00 -23.48
N LYS A 48 -19.28 4.33 -22.35
CA LYS A 48 -20.17 3.40 -21.64
C LYS A 48 -21.52 4.07 -21.36
N ALA A 49 -22.56 3.57 -22.03
CA ALA A 49 -23.93 3.93 -21.70
C ALA A 49 -24.35 3.30 -20.37
N LYS A 50 -25.11 4.06 -19.58
CA LYS A 50 -25.75 3.63 -18.33
C LYS A 50 -27.22 4.04 -18.39
N TRP A 51 -28.07 3.43 -17.56
CA TRP A 51 -29.50 3.72 -17.61
C TRP A 51 -29.84 5.15 -17.13
N TRP A 52 -28.97 5.74 -16.30
CA TRP A 52 -29.09 7.10 -15.75
C TRP A 52 -28.26 8.17 -16.49
N GLY A 53 -27.31 7.77 -17.33
CA GLY A 53 -26.38 8.68 -17.99
C GLY A 53 -25.34 7.94 -18.82
N PHE A 54 -24.20 8.58 -19.05
CA PHE A 54 -23.07 7.98 -19.75
C PHE A 54 -21.73 8.39 -19.17
N GLU A 55 -20.74 7.57 -19.51
CA GLU A 55 -19.35 7.77 -19.14
C GLU A 55 -18.46 7.78 -20.39
N VAL A 56 -17.49 8.68 -20.39
CA VAL A 56 -16.43 8.74 -21.39
C VAL A 56 -15.10 8.58 -20.68
N HIS A 57 -14.42 7.47 -20.91
CA HIS A 57 -13.14 7.15 -20.29
C HIS A 57 -12.03 7.66 -21.19
N LEU A 58 -11.19 8.57 -20.66
CA LEU A 58 -10.11 9.21 -21.39
C LEU A 58 -8.77 8.88 -20.72
N ASN A 59 -7.79 8.43 -21.50
CA ASN A 59 -6.40 8.44 -21.05
C ASN A 59 -5.82 9.87 -21.05
N GLN A 60 -4.61 10.09 -20.53
CA GLN A 60 -4.08 11.46 -20.42
C GLN A 60 -3.94 12.16 -21.77
N ALA A 61 -3.49 11.46 -22.83
CA ALA A 61 -3.36 12.05 -24.17
C ALA A 61 -4.73 12.49 -24.75
N ALA A 62 -5.78 11.71 -24.48
CA ALA A 62 -7.15 12.10 -24.86
C ALA A 62 -7.68 13.27 -24.01
N VAL A 63 -7.26 13.39 -22.74
CA VAL A 63 -7.54 14.57 -21.91
C VAL A 63 -6.83 15.79 -22.47
N ASP A 64 -5.55 15.71 -22.83
CA ASP A 64 -4.79 16.85 -23.36
C ASP A 64 -5.41 17.37 -24.67
N ALA A 65 -5.75 16.47 -25.60
CA ALA A 65 -6.47 16.82 -26.82
C ALA A 65 -7.86 17.43 -26.53
N TYR A 66 -8.58 16.93 -25.51
CA TYR A 66 -9.84 17.51 -25.07
C TYR A 66 -9.66 18.94 -24.51
N LEU A 67 -8.59 19.23 -23.78
CA LEU A 67 -8.30 20.56 -23.24
C LEU A 67 -7.91 21.55 -24.36
N GLU A 68 -7.15 21.11 -25.37
CA GLU A 68 -6.80 21.94 -26.53
C GLU A 68 -8.05 22.33 -27.36
N ILE A 69 -8.98 21.39 -27.55
CA ILE A 69 -10.26 21.68 -28.20
C ILE A 69 -11.07 22.71 -27.39
N LYS A 70 -11.01 22.64 -26.06
CA LYS A 70 -11.68 23.61 -25.18
C LYS A 70 -11.08 25.00 -25.28
N ASP A 71 -9.76 25.12 -25.44
CA ASP A 71 -9.09 26.40 -25.69
C ASP A 71 -9.52 27.00 -27.02
N LEU A 72 -9.45 26.20 -28.10
CA LEU A 72 -9.85 26.67 -29.43
C LEU A 72 -11.31 27.12 -29.48
N LEU A 73 -12.20 26.40 -28.78
CA LEU A 73 -13.61 26.75 -28.64
C LEU A 73 -13.78 28.09 -27.90
N ALA A 74 -13.05 28.29 -26.80
CA ALA A 74 -13.10 29.52 -26.01
C ALA A 74 -12.61 30.73 -26.80
N ASP A 75 -11.51 30.59 -27.55
CA ASP A 75 -10.94 31.66 -28.38
C ASP A 75 -11.87 32.01 -29.55
N THR A 76 -12.34 31.01 -30.30
CA THR A 76 -13.19 31.23 -31.48
C THR A 76 -14.55 31.81 -31.11
N LEU A 77 -15.20 31.29 -30.07
CA LEU A 77 -16.50 31.82 -29.63
C LEU A 77 -16.37 33.16 -28.91
N GLY A 78 -15.23 33.40 -28.26
CA GLY A 78 -14.90 34.67 -27.63
C GLY A 78 -14.92 35.86 -28.61
N GLU A 79 -14.43 35.63 -29.83
CA GLU A 79 -14.38 36.66 -30.89
C GLU A 79 -15.69 36.82 -31.67
N VAL A 80 -16.48 35.74 -31.78
CA VAL A 80 -17.70 35.73 -32.61
C VAL A 80 -18.94 36.21 -31.84
N LEU A 81 -18.99 35.99 -30.53
CA LEU A 81 -20.15 36.32 -29.70
C LEU A 81 -20.06 37.73 -29.10
N LYS A 82 -21.22 38.37 -28.88
CA LYS A 82 -21.32 39.68 -28.22
C LYS A 82 -21.42 39.52 -26.71
N GLU A 83 -20.98 40.53 -25.96
CA GLU A 83 -21.11 40.54 -24.49
C GLU A 83 -22.58 40.63 -24.03
N PRO A 84 -22.95 39.99 -22.89
CA PRO A 84 -22.09 39.30 -21.91
C PRO A 84 -21.88 37.79 -22.19
N LEU A 85 -22.46 37.27 -23.28
CA LEU A 85 -22.48 35.82 -23.59
C LEU A 85 -21.09 35.28 -23.92
N SER A 86 -20.27 36.07 -24.62
CA SER A 86 -18.87 35.74 -24.91
C SER A 86 -18.10 35.45 -23.61
N SER A 87 -18.13 36.39 -22.66
CA SER A 87 -17.49 36.23 -21.36
C SER A 87 -17.97 34.99 -20.59
N LEU A 88 -19.27 34.69 -20.61
CA LEU A 88 -19.85 33.55 -19.88
C LEU A 88 -19.42 32.19 -20.45
N VAL A 89 -19.41 32.05 -21.78
CA VAL A 89 -19.03 30.79 -22.44
C VAL A 89 -17.53 30.52 -22.29
N THR A 90 -16.71 31.54 -22.48
CA THR A 90 -15.26 31.47 -22.26
C THR A 90 -14.93 31.09 -20.83
N LEU A 91 -15.59 31.72 -19.85
CA LEU A 91 -15.42 31.39 -18.43
C LEU A 91 -15.84 29.94 -18.12
N ALA A 92 -16.96 29.46 -18.67
CA ALA A 92 -17.42 28.10 -18.45
C ALA A 92 -16.48 27.05 -19.05
N ALA A 93 -15.96 27.29 -20.27
CA ALA A 93 -14.98 26.42 -20.92
C ALA A 93 -13.66 26.37 -20.14
N MET A 94 -13.14 27.52 -19.70
CA MET A 94 -11.93 27.59 -18.89
C MET A 94 -12.11 26.95 -17.50
N ALA A 95 -13.27 27.15 -16.85
CA ALA A 95 -13.56 26.51 -15.57
C ALA A 95 -13.59 24.99 -15.67
N GLN A 96 -14.24 24.44 -16.71
CA GLN A 96 -14.25 23.00 -16.96
C GLN A 96 -12.86 22.47 -17.31
N LYS A 97 -12.08 23.21 -18.12
CA LYS A 97 -10.69 22.86 -18.43
C LYS A 97 -9.84 22.75 -17.16
N VAL A 98 -9.86 23.78 -16.30
CA VAL A 98 -9.12 23.79 -15.02
C VAL A 98 -9.55 22.63 -14.13
N TRP A 99 -10.86 22.35 -14.07
CA TRP A 99 -11.39 21.25 -13.27
C TRP A 99 -10.90 19.89 -13.77
N VAL A 100 -10.99 19.63 -15.08
CA VAL A 100 -10.53 18.39 -15.71
C VAL A 100 -9.02 18.23 -15.55
N GLN A 101 -8.25 19.30 -15.78
CA GLN A 101 -6.79 19.31 -15.63
C GLN A 101 -6.36 19.03 -14.17
N ALA A 102 -7.05 19.61 -13.19
CA ALA A 102 -6.80 19.37 -11.76
C ALA A 102 -7.14 17.94 -11.32
N VAL A 103 -8.09 17.31 -11.99
CA VAL A 103 -8.55 15.95 -11.70
C VAL A 103 -7.71 14.90 -12.43
N SER A 104 -7.30 15.12 -13.67
CA SER A 104 -6.58 14.12 -14.45
C SER A 104 -5.14 13.90 -14.00
N ARG A 105 -4.49 14.94 -13.45
CA ARG A 105 -3.15 14.91 -12.81
C ARG A 105 -2.06 14.14 -13.59
N GLY A 106 -2.17 14.08 -14.91
CA GLY A 106 -1.19 13.41 -15.79
C GLY A 106 -1.53 11.96 -16.17
N TYR A 107 -2.72 11.45 -15.83
CA TYR A 107 -3.07 10.05 -16.01
C TYR A 107 -4.42 9.78 -16.69
N GLY A 108 -5.10 10.84 -17.11
CA GLY A 108 -6.43 10.74 -17.70
C GLY A 108 -7.55 10.83 -16.67
N CYS A 109 -8.78 10.85 -17.17
CA CYS A 109 -9.98 10.93 -16.35
C CYS A 109 -11.17 10.26 -17.05
N LYS A 110 -12.14 9.80 -16.28
CA LYS A 110 -13.49 9.50 -16.75
C LYS A 110 -14.35 10.76 -16.65
N LEU A 111 -14.99 11.16 -17.74
CA LEU A 111 -16.00 12.21 -17.76
C LEU A 111 -17.39 11.57 -17.65
N VAL A 112 -18.25 12.13 -16.80
CA VAL A 112 -19.57 11.55 -16.51
C VAL A 112 -20.68 12.58 -16.68
N SER A 113 -21.77 12.18 -17.32
CA SER A 113 -22.95 13.02 -17.52
C SER A 113 -24.26 12.25 -17.32
N PRO A 114 -25.26 12.81 -16.60
CA PRO A 114 -26.61 12.24 -16.59
C PRO A 114 -27.36 12.58 -17.88
N TRP A 115 -28.37 11.78 -18.22
CA TRP A 115 -29.17 12.04 -19.43
C TRP A 115 -29.92 13.38 -19.39
N VAL A 116 -30.30 13.85 -18.21
CA VAL A 116 -30.96 15.16 -18.02
C VAL A 116 -30.00 16.36 -18.15
N SER A 117 -28.68 16.12 -18.13
CA SER A 117 -27.66 17.14 -18.40
C SER A 117 -26.44 16.53 -19.10
N PRO A 118 -26.54 16.19 -20.40
CA PRO A 118 -25.51 15.47 -21.14
C PRO A 118 -24.17 16.22 -21.25
N THR A 119 -24.20 17.54 -21.13
CA THR A 119 -23.03 18.42 -21.29
C THR A 119 -22.23 18.62 -20.00
N MET A 120 -22.68 18.04 -18.89
CA MET A 120 -22.10 18.28 -17.56
C MET A 120 -20.67 17.75 -17.43
N LEU A 121 -20.36 16.59 -18.02
CA LEU A 121 -19.03 16.01 -18.22
C LEU A 121 -18.10 16.19 -17.01
N ILE A 122 -18.56 15.69 -15.87
CA ILE A 122 -17.85 15.80 -14.60
C ILE A 122 -16.61 14.90 -14.65
N PRO A 123 -15.39 15.43 -14.45
CA PRO A 123 -14.16 14.63 -14.48
C PRO A 123 -13.93 13.83 -13.20
N ILE A 124 -13.41 12.61 -13.37
CA ILE A 124 -13.03 11.67 -12.31
C ILE A 124 -11.66 11.06 -12.68
N ALA A 125 -10.64 11.08 -11.81
CA ALA A 125 -9.25 10.69 -12.15
C ALA A 125 -9.04 9.21 -12.52
N VAL A 126 -8.00 8.89 -13.31
CA VAL A 126 -7.67 7.51 -13.80
C VAL A 126 -6.24 7.00 -13.45
N ASN A 127 -5.44 7.69 -12.61
CA ASN A 127 -4.05 7.31 -12.22
C ASN A 127 -3.72 5.80 -12.05
N PRO A 128 -2.58 5.27 -12.60
CA PRO A 128 -2.10 3.89 -12.42
C PRO A 128 -0.71 3.71 -11.72
N ALA A 129 -0.45 2.46 -11.32
CA ALA A 129 0.83 1.76 -11.13
C ALA A 129 1.68 1.98 -9.85
N GLU A 130 1.94 3.20 -9.37
CA GLU A 130 2.47 3.41 -8.02
C GLU A 130 1.49 4.28 -7.24
N ASP A 131 0.96 3.72 -6.16
CA ASP A 131 0.13 4.44 -5.22
C ASP A 131 0.98 4.70 -3.98
N PRO A 132 1.63 5.88 -3.89
CA PRO A 132 2.54 6.14 -2.80
C PRO A 132 1.80 6.40 -1.50
N ASN A 133 0.46 6.50 -1.50
CA ASN A 133 -0.28 6.75 -0.28
C ASN A 133 -0.12 5.59 0.68
N LEU A 134 -0.18 5.92 1.96
CA LEU A 134 -0.38 4.92 2.98
C LEU A 134 -1.84 4.49 2.98
N TRP A 135 -2.06 3.24 3.31
CA TRP A 135 -3.36 2.61 3.48
C TRP A 135 -3.39 1.83 4.79
N TRP A 136 -4.58 1.62 5.33
CA TRP A 136 -4.78 0.77 6.48
C TRP A 136 -5.97 -0.16 6.32
N THR A 137 -5.83 -1.32 6.95
CA THR A 137 -6.88 -2.31 7.14
C THR A 137 -6.78 -2.89 8.55
N VAL A 138 -7.89 -3.35 9.09
CA VAL A 138 -8.01 -3.96 10.41
C VAL A 138 -8.64 -5.34 10.29
N PHE A 139 -8.06 -6.27 11.05
CA PHE A 139 -8.62 -7.57 11.33
C PHE A 139 -9.18 -7.57 12.74
N GLY A 140 -10.44 -7.94 12.85
CA GLY A 140 -11.16 -7.95 14.12
C GLY A 140 -12.42 -8.78 14.02
N ARG A 141 -13.08 -8.96 15.17
CA ARG A 141 -14.35 -9.67 15.22
C ARG A 141 -15.45 -8.74 14.73
N ASN A 142 -16.15 -9.14 13.67
CA ASN A 142 -17.32 -8.45 13.19
C ASN A 142 -18.43 -8.56 14.26
N PRO A 143 -19.00 -7.45 14.76
CA PRO A 143 -20.06 -7.47 15.77
C PRO A 143 -21.34 -8.17 15.31
N ASP A 144 -21.66 -8.10 14.02
CA ASP A 144 -22.91 -8.60 13.46
C ASP A 144 -22.84 -10.12 13.20
N THR A 145 -21.71 -10.59 12.67
CA THR A 145 -21.52 -12.02 12.34
C THR A 145 -20.81 -12.81 13.44
N GLY A 146 -20.14 -12.12 14.36
CA GLY A 146 -19.29 -12.71 15.38
C GLY A 146 -18.03 -13.39 14.84
N ARG A 147 -17.76 -13.34 13.53
CA ARG A 147 -16.60 -13.94 12.86
C ARG A 147 -15.45 -12.94 12.76
N PHE A 148 -14.22 -13.44 12.73
CA PHE A 148 -13.07 -12.60 12.42
C PHE A 148 -12.96 -12.36 10.92
N GLN A 149 -12.71 -11.11 10.53
CA GLN A 149 -12.54 -10.73 9.13
C GLN A 149 -11.71 -9.45 9.01
N TRP A 150 -11.13 -9.24 7.83
CA TRP A 150 -10.55 -7.97 7.42
C TRP A 150 -11.66 -6.99 7.00
N ASN A 151 -11.49 -5.70 7.27
CA ASN A 151 -12.31 -4.66 6.65
C ASN A 151 -11.76 -4.29 5.26
N GLU A 152 -12.50 -3.43 4.57
CA GLU A 152 -12.03 -2.82 3.32
C GLU A 152 -10.82 -1.92 3.57
N ASP A 153 -9.86 -1.97 2.64
CA ASP A 153 -8.66 -1.14 2.71
C ASP A 153 -9.02 0.34 2.60
N THR A 154 -8.47 1.16 3.49
CA THR A 154 -8.78 2.58 3.58
C THR A 154 -7.53 3.44 3.41
N MET A 155 -7.56 4.40 2.50
CA MET A 155 -6.45 5.30 2.23
C MET A 155 -6.27 6.31 3.38
N PHE A 156 -5.03 6.66 3.69
CA PHE A 156 -4.68 7.85 4.48
C PHE A 156 -4.61 9.08 3.55
N PRO A 157 -5.54 10.04 3.63
CA PRO A 157 -5.47 11.23 2.79
C PRO A 157 -4.24 12.07 3.12
N GLY A 158 -3.41 12.37 2.12
CA GLY A 158 -2.26 13.27 2.28
C GLY A 158 -1.01 12.65 2.91
N HIS A 159 -1.03 11.36 3.24
CA HIS A 159 0.14 10.65 3.78
C HIS A 159 0.69 9.70 2.72
N ALA A 160 1.90 9.99 2.24
CA ALA A 160 2.56 9.19 1.23
C ALA A 160 3.94 8.74 1.70
N SER A 161 4.34 7.53 1.31
CA SER A 161 5.65 6.99 1.61
C SER A 161 6.33 6.36 0.41
N ALA A 162 7.65 6.49 0.38
CA ALA A 162 8.52 5.83 -0.58
C ALA A 162 9.14 4.52 -0.03
N ALA A 163 8.80 4.13 1.19
CA ALA A 163 9.31 2.91 1.84
C ALA A 163 8.23 2.27 2.73
N ASN A 164 8.57 1.18 3.41
CA ASN A 164 7.69 0.58 4.41
C ASN A 164 7.46 1.56 5.59
N PRO A 165 6.23 1.71 6.07
CA PRO A 165 5.95 2.47 7.29
C PRO A 165 6.36 1.66 8.53
N ALA A 166 6.30 2.30 9.70
CA ALA A 166 6.32 1.66 11.00
C ALA A 166 5.19 2.19 11.87
N ALA A 167 4.63 1.34 12.73
CA ALA A 167 3.51 1.70 13.60
C ALA A 167 3.72 1.14 15.00
N ALA A 168 3.32 1.90 16.01
CA ALA A 168 3.33 1.47 17.40
C ALA A 168 2.25 2.19 18.21
N VAL A 169 1.73 1.53 19.25
CA VAL A 169 0.79 2.16 20.19
C VAL A 169 1.57 2.78 21.34
N PHE A 170 1.44 4.08 21.53
CA PHE A 170 2.11 4.84 22.59
C PHE A 170 1.09 5.68 23.35
N ASN A 171 0.99 5.48 24.67
CA ASN A 171 0.04 6.18 25.55
C ASN A 171 -1.42 6.15 25.03
N GLY A 172 -1.86 4.99 24.51
CA GLY A 172 -3.21 4.79 23.97
C GLY A 172 -3.46 5.42 22.59
N ARG A 173 -2.46 6.08 22.02
CA ARG A 173 -2.50 6.62 20.65
C ARG A 173 -1.74 5.70 19.71
N LEU A 174 -2.23 5.58 18.49
CA LEU A 174 -1.51 4.89 17.43
C LEU A 174 -0.59 5.90 16.74
N ILE A 175 0.71 5.64 16.72
CA ILE A 175 1.71 6.47 16.08
C ILE A 175 2.20 5.74 14.82
N VAL A 176 2.21 6.45 13.70
CA VAL A 176 2.72 5.94 12.42
C VAL A 176 3.87 6.84 11.99
N VAL A 177 5.02 6.24 11.70
CA VAL A 177 6.19 6.92 11.17
C VAL A 177 6.49 6.36 9.79
N HIS A 178 6.75 7.23 8.83
CA HIS A 178 7.07 6.83 7.47
C HIS A 178 8.12 7.74 6.84
N ARG A 179 8.79 7.21 5.82
CA ARG A 179 9.64 8.03 4.94
C ARG A 179 8.75 8.89 4.05
N GLY A 180 9.14 10.14 3.80
CA GLY A 180 8.49 11.01 2.84
C GLY A 180 8.53 10.47 1.41
N HIS A 181 7.74 11.07 0.53
CA HIS A 181 7.59 10.67 -0.87
C HIS A 181 7.51 11.89 -1.80
N GLY A 182 8.05 11.76 -3.02
CA GLY A 182 8.04 12.82 -4.04
C GLY A 182 9.15 13.86 -3.87
N ASN A 183 9.53 14.56 -4.94
CA ASN A 183 10.52 15.66 -4.96
C ASN A 183 11.86 15.39 -4.25
N GLY A 184 12.29 14.12 -4.17
CA GLY A 184 13.51 13.75 -3.45
C GLY A 184 13.40 13.82 -1.93
N ASP A 185 12.19 13.88 -1.38
CA ASP A 185 11.97 13.89 0.07
C ASP A 185 12.53 12.60 0.70
N GLN A 186 13.45 12.78 1.63
CA GLN A 186 14.04 11.71 2.42
C GLN A 186 13.77 11.92 3.90
N GLN A 187 12.96 12.90 4.27
CA GLN A 187 12.61 13.16 5.66
C GLN A 187 11.75 12.04 6.22
N LEU A 188 11.85 11.84 7.53
CA LEU A 188 10.86 11.07 8.26
C LEU A 188 9.70 11.98 8.63
N TRP A 189 8.51 11.42 8.55
CA TRP A 189 7.24 12.04 8.86
C TRP A 189 6.48 11.15 9.83
N TRP A 190 5.60 11.74 10.63
CA TRP A 190 4.72 10.99 11.50
C TRP A 190 3.35 11.62 11.67
N THR A 191 2.39 10.74 11.91
CA THR A 191 1.05 11.09 12.32
C THR A 191 0.64 10.27 13.54
N GLU A 192 -0.31 10.80 14.30
CA GLU A 192 -0.93 10.10 15.42
C GLU A 192 -2.45 10.02 15.24
N PHE A 193 -3.01 8.87 15.57
CA PHE A 193 -4.45 8.71 15.74
C PHE A 193 -4.82 8.87 17.21
N ASP A 194 -5.69 9.85 17.46
CA ASP A 194 -6.37 10.06 18.72
C ASP A 194 -7.86 9.69 18.54
N PRO A 195 -8.42 8.76 19.35
CA PRO A 195 -9.82 8.36 19.25
C PRO A 195 -10.85 9.50 19.27
N ASP A 196 -10.54 10.62 19.93
CA ASP A 196 -11.47 11.75 20.03
C ASP A 196 -11.32 12.75 18.88
N LYS A 197 -10.14 12.80 18.25
CA LYS A 197 -9.77 13.83 17.28
C LYS A 197 -9.52 13.29 15.88
N GLY A 198 -9.44 11.98 15.73
CA GLY A 198 -9.01 11.32 14.52
C GLY A 198 -7.49 11.41 14.31
N TRP A 199 -7.08 11.27 13.05
CA TRP A 199 -5.69 11.42 12.64
C TRP A 199 -5.24 12.88 12.68
N SER A 200 -4.03 13.12 13.17
CA SER A 200 -3.38 14.43 13.03
C SER A 200 -2.91 14.67 11.59
N GLU A 201 -2.66 15.92 11.25
CA GLU A 201 -1.83 16.26 10.08
C GLU A 201 -0.45 15.59 10.18
N ASP A 202 0.20 15.42 9.03
CA ASP A 202 1.53 14.84 8.96
C ASP A 202 2.58 15.81 9.51
N LYS A 203 3.41 15.34 10.42
CA LYS A 203 4.40 16.14 11.12
C LYS A 203 5.79 15.71 10.69
N GLN A 204 6.57 16.64 10.18
CA GLN A 204 7.96 16.38 9.84
C GLN A 204 8.79 16.14 11.12
N PHE A 205 9.70 15.18 11.08
CA PHE A 205 10.72 15.05 12.11
C PHE A 205 11.73 16.23 12.05
N PRO A 206 12.17 16.77 13.19
CA PRO A 206 13.17 17.83 13.23
C PRO A 206 14.57 17.28 12.86
N ALA A 207 14.94 17.34 11.58
CA ALA A 207 16.23 16.93 11.01
C ALA A 207 16.50 15.41 10.94
N HIS A 208 15.45 14.58 10.89
CA HIS A 208 15.60 13.13 10.74
C HIS A 208 15.25 12.72 9.30
N SER A 209 16.19 12.11 8.61
CA SER A 209 16.02 11.64 7.23
C SER A 209 16.43 10.18 7.13
N SER A 210 15.71 9.41 6.31
CA SER A 210 16.04 8.02 6.03
C SER A 210 15.82 7.69 4.56
N ALA A 211 16.68 6.82 4.03
CA ALA A 211 16.50 6.24 2.71
C ALA A 211 15.84 4.85 2.74
N ALA A 212 15.35 4.38 3.90
CA ALA A 212 14.51 3.19 4.03
C ALA A 212 13.39 3.41 5.07
N GLY A 213 12.55 2.40 5.32
CA GLY A 213 11.54 2.46 6.36
C GLY A 213 12.15 2.44 7.76
N PRO A 214 11.55 3.17 8.73
CA PRO A 214 11.98 3.16 10.12
C PRO A 214 11.48 1.89 10.85
N ALA A 215 11.88 1.73 12.10
CA ALA A 215 11.33 0.75 13.03
C ALA A 215 10.93 1.41 14.34
N LEU A 216 9.83 0.96 14.94
CA LEU A 216 9.27 1.52 16.17
C LEU A 216 9.09 0.45 17.25
N ALA A 217 9.36 0.81 18.50
CA ALA A 217 8.98 0.02 19.66
C ALA A 217 8.86 0.91 20.91
N VAL A 218 7.91 0.60 21.79
CA VAL A 218 7.78 1.30 23.07
C VAL A 218 8.60 0.57 24.13
N TYR A 219 9.55 1.28 24.74
CA TYR A 219 10.44 0.77 25.78
C TYR A 219 10.63 1.84 26.86
N GLU A 220 10.57 1.45 28.12
CA GLU A 220 10.75 2.35 29.29
C GLU A 220 9.96 3.67 29.21
N GLY A 221 8.69 3.59 28.78
CA GLY A 221 7.79 4.75 28.74
C GLY A 221 8.08 5.75 27.61
N LYS A 222 8.94 5.39 26.65
CA LYS A 222 9.21 6.19 25.45
C LYS A 222 8.93 5.36 24.20
N LEU A 223 8.55 6.03 23.12
CA LEU A 223 8.52 5.42 21.79
C LEU A 223 9.89 5.58 21.15
N HIS A 224 10.58 4.48 20.88
CA HIS A 224 11.89 4.46 20.23
C HIS A 224 11.69 4.32 18.72
N CYS A 225 12.40 5.14 17.95
CA CYS A 225 12.51 5.03 16.51
C CYS A 225 13.96 4.78 16.13
N VAL A 226 14.20 3.73 15.35
CA VAL A 226 15.51 3.46 14.74
C VAL A 226 15.35 3.47 13.22
N HIS A 227 16.26 4.15 12.53
CA HIS A 227 16.24 4.24 11.07
C HIS A 227 17.67 4.29 10.51
N ARG A 228 17.85 3.96 9.24
CA ARG A 228 19.12 4.26 8.56
C ARG A 228 19.20 5.73 8.18
N GLY A 229 20.41 6.20 7.90
CA GLY A 229 20.65 7.52 7.35
C GLY A 229 20.05 7.72 5.94
N HIS A 230 20.16 8.94 5.44
CA HIS A 230 19.67 9.34 4.13
C HIS A 230 20.74 9.20 3.04
N GLY A 231 20.32 9.11 1.78
CA GLY A 231 21.22 8.96 0.64
C GLY A 231 22.16 7.76 0.80
N ASN A 232 23.46 8.04 0.85
CA ASN A 232 24.52 7.03 1.01
C ASN A 232 24.91 6.78 2.47
N ASP A 233 24.33 7.49 3.44
CA ASP A 233 24.54 7.18 4.84
C ASP A 233 23.85 5.84 5.16
N THR A 234 24.67 4.88 5.59
CA THR A 234 24.22 3.56 6.02
C THR A 234 24.21 3.43 7.52
N GLN A 235 24.62 4.45 8.29
CA GLN A 235 24.57 4.38 9.74
C GLN A 235 23.14 4.27 10.25
N LEU A 236 22.97 3.53 11.34
CA LEU A 236 21.72 3.51 12.08
C LEU A 236 21.70 4.66 13.08
N TRP A 237 20.54 5.31 13.15
CA TRP A 237 20.23 6.43 14.01
C TRP A 237 19.08 6.07 14.93
N HIS A 238 19.08 6.65 16.13
CA HIS A 238 18.12 6.38 17.19
C HIS A 238 17.61 7.70 17.77
N THR A 239 16.29 7.85 17.77
CA THR A 239 15.56 8.93 18.43
C THR A 239 14.41 8.38 19.28
N THR A 240 13.92 9.19 20.22
CA THR A 240 12.85 8.81 21.15
C THR A 240 11.78 9.89 21.23
N PHE A 241 10.52 9.48 21.34
CA PHE A 241 9.39 10.34 21.61
C PHE A 241 8.89 10.14 23.05
N ASN A 242 8.72 11.24 23.77
CA ASN A 242 8.31 11.23 25.18
C ASN A 242 6.82 11.59 25.40
N GLY A 243 6.05 11.75 24.32
CA GLY A 243 4.66 12.22 24.37
C GLY A 243 4.47 13.70 24.00
N ASN A 244 5.52 14.50 24.08
CA ASN A 244 5.51 15.92 23.74
C ASN A 244 6.38 16.24 22.51
N GLY A 245 7.52 15.57 22.36
CA GLY A 245 8.43 15.80 21.25
C GLY A 245 9.44 14.68 21.06
N TRP A 246 10.04 14.67 19.87
CA TRP A 246 11.13 13.77 19.50
C TRP A 246 12.47 14.33 19.98
N SER A 247 13.36 13.48 20.47
CA SER A 247 14.74 13.84 20.79
C SER A 247 15.55 14.08 19.52
N GLN A 248 16.72 14.71 19.68
CA GLN A 248 17.72 14.74 18.60
C GLN A 248 18.19 13.32 18.24
N ASP A 249 18.65 13.15 17.01
CA ASP A 249 19.21 11.89 16.54
C ASP A 249 20.53 11.58 17.22
N THR A 250 20.64 10.34 17.70
CA THR A 250 21.89 9.78 18.21
C THR A 250 22.32 8.63 17.34
N ARG A 251 23.61 8.51 17.05
CA ARG A 251 24.12 7.35 16.32
C ARG A 251 23.91 6.11 17.16
N LEU A 252 23.37 5.08 16.53
CA LEU A 252 23.33 3.73 17.08
C LEU A 252 24.73 3.13 16.89
N GLY A 253 25.67 3.54 17.75
CA GLY A 253 27.06 3.05 17.76
C GLY A 253 27.76 3.09 16.39
N ALA A 254 28.49 2.01 16.08
CA ALA A 254 29.11 1.77 14.77
C ALA A 254 28.21 0.95 13.82
N HIS A 255 26.93 0.80 14.15
CA HIS A 255 26.00 -0.07 13.45
C HIS A 255 25.53 0.56 12.13
N SER A 256 25.45 -0.27 11.09
CA SER A 256 25.09 0.19 9.74
C SER A 256 24.20 -0.81 9.03
N SER A 257 23.30 -0.29 8.20
CA SER A 257 22.38 -1.07 7.39
C SER A 257 22.08 -0.41 6.04
N SER A 258 21.86 -1.25 5.04
CA SER A 258 21.42 -0.85 3.71
C SER A 258 19.89 -0.80 3.57
N VAL A 259 19.14 -1.33 4.54
CA VAL A 259 17.67 -1.37 4.57
C VAL A 259 17.16 -0.92 5.94
N GLY A 260 15.84 -0.94 6.14
CA GLY A 260 15.22 -0.64 7.44
C GLY A 260 15.59 -1.70 8.50
N PRO A 261 15.78 -1.32 9.77
CA PRO A 261 15.95 -2.25 10.88
C PRO A 261 14.59 -2.83 11.33
N ALA A 262 14.62 -3.71 12.33
CA ALA A 262 13.45 -4.16 13.08
C ALA A 262 13.68 -3.97 14.59
N LEU A 263 12.61 -3.64 15.32
CA LEU A 263 12.65 -3.45 16.77
C LEU A 263 11.60 -4.31 17.47
N ALA A 264 11.95 -4.86 18.63
CA ALA A 264 10.99 -5.44 19.57
C ALA A 264 11.54 -5.39 21.00
N VAL A 265 10.66 -5.30 22.00
CA VAL A 265 11.07 -5.43 23.40
C VAL A 265 10.95 -6.87 23.85
N TYR A 266 12.03 -7.44 24.35
CA TYR A 266 12.09 -8.81 24.84
C TYR A 266 12.97 -8.87 26.09
N GLU A 267 12.52 -9.58 27.12
CA GLU A 267 13.24 -9.78 28.40
C GLU A 267 13.86 -8.48 28.99
N GLY A 268 13.08 -7.40 28.97
CA GLY A 268 13.49 -6.12 29.58
C GLY A 268 14.56 -5.36 28.80
N LYS A 269 14.75 -5.66 27.52
CA LYS A 269 15.62 -4.90 26.63
C LYS A 269 14.91 -4.58 25.32
N LEU A 270 15.35 -3.52 24.66
CA LEU A 270 14.96 -3.24 23.28
C LEU A 270 15.94 -3.94 22.32
N HIS A 271 15.45 -4.88 21.53
CA HIS A 271 16.23 -5.63 20.55
C HIS A 271 16.12 -4.94 19.19
N CYS A 272 17.26 -4.77 18.51
CA CYS A 272 17.35 -4.29 17.13
C CYS A 272 18.01 -5.37 16.27
N VAL A 273 17.36 -5.74 15.18
CA VAL A 273 17.94 -6.62 14.15
C VAL A 273 17.94 -5.90 12.81
N HIS A 274 19.06 -5.98 12.09
CA HIS A 274 19.22 -5.29 10.82
C HIS A 274 20.10 -6.08 9.84
N LYS A 275 19.97 -5.79 8.55
CA LYS A 275 20.92 -6.26 7.53
C LYS A 275 22.23 -5.48 7.67
N GLY A 276 23.34 -6.07 7.25
CA GLY A 276 24.58 -5.33 7.03
C GLY A 276 24.46 -4.23 5.96
N ALA A 277 25.44 -3.33 5.95
CA ALA A 277 25.57 -2.28 4.94
C ALA A 277 26.25 -2.78 3.65
N SER A 278 26.15 -2.00 2.58
CA SER A 278 26.80 -2.29 1.29
C SER A 278 26.45 -3.70 0.78
N SER A 279 27.44 -4.52 0.44
CA SER A 279 27.27 -5.88 -0.05
C SER A 279 27.01 -6.93 1.05
N ASP A 280 27.05 -6.55 2.33
CA ASP A 280 26.79 -7.48 3.42
C ASP A 280 25.28 -7.79 3.53
N SER A 281 24.90 -9.01 3.18
CA SER A 281 23.52 -9.51 3.28
C SER A 281 23.21 -10.14 4.63
N GLN A 282 24.18 -10.27 5.54
CA GLN A 282 24.01 -10.94 6.81
C GLN A 282 23.10 -10.12 7.74
N LEU A 283 22.39 -10.84 8.61
CA LEU A 283 21.65 -10.24 9.71
C LEU A 283 22.56 -10.04 10.92
N TRP A 284 22.33 -8.93 11.62
CA TRP A 284 23.07 -8.45 12.78
C TRP A 284 22.10 -8.08 13.89
N HIS A 285 22.50 -8.29 15.15
CA HIS A 285 21.66 -8.11 16.33
C HIS A 285 22.41 -7.34 17.41
N THR A 286 21.74 -6.29 17.91
CA THR A 286 22.16 -5.52 19.07
C THR A 286 20.98 -5.27 20.01
N THR A 287 21.26 -4.91 21.26
CA THR A 287 20.26 -4.65 22.30
C THR A 287 20.54 -3.35 23.02
N PHE A 288 19.49 -2.65 23.42
CA PHE A 288 19.54 -1.45 24.25
C PHE A 288 19.03 -1.76 25.65
N ASP A 289 19.80 -1.37 26.66
CA ASP A 289 19.55 -1.65 28.09
C ASP A 289 18.88 -0.50 28.85
N GLY A 290 18.40 0.54 28.14
CA GLY A 290 17.91 1.78 28.73
C GLY A 290 18.94 2.91 28.73
N ASN A 291 20.22 2.57 28.58
CA ASN A 291 21.31 3.56 28.59
C ASN A 291 22.20 3.47 27.33
N ARG A 292 22.56 2.26 26.90
CA ARG A 292 23.47 2.05 25.76
C ARG A 292 23.07 0.85 24.91
N TRP A 293 23.48 0.91 23.65
CA TRP A 293 23.45 -0.21 22.74
C TRP A 293 24.64 -1.13 23.00
N SER A 294 24.43 -2.45 22.92
CA SER A 294 25.48 -3.46 22.99
C SER A 294 26.32 -3.49 21.71
N GLU A 295 27.44 -4.20 21.74
CA GLU A 295 28.18 -4.52 20.51
C GLU A 295 27.32 -5.33 19.52
N ASP A 296 27.65 -5.19 18.24
CA ASP A 296 26.92 -5.87 17.18
C ASP A 296 27.30 -7.34 17.10
N ARG A 297 26.30 -8.20 16.94
CA ARG A 297 26.51 -9.63 16.79
C ARG A 297 25.92 -10.10 15.49
N ARG A 298 26.78 -10.55 14.58
CA ARG A 298 26.37 -11.23 13.36
C ARG A 298 25.60 -12.51 13.71
N LEU A 299 24.51 -12.77 13.00
CA LEU A 299 23.76 -14.02 13.02
C LEU A 299 24.33 -14.93 11.91
N PRO A 300 25.11 -15.98 12.25
CA PRO A 300 25.68 -16.85 11.23
C PRO A 300 24.57 -17.57 10.45
N ALA A 301 24.74 -17.70 9.14
CA ALA A 301 23.79 -18.36 8.23
C ALA A 301 22.41 -17.70 8.11
N HIS A 302 22.22 -16.49 8.63
CA HIS A 302 21.00 -15.71 8.45
C HIS A 302 21.30 -14.53 7.53
N SER A 303 20.60 -14.44 6.40
CA SER A 303 20.80 -13.35 5.43
C SER A 303 19.50 -12.91 4.78
N THR A 304 19.42 -11.62 4.47
CA THR A 304 18.22 -10.99 3.93
C THR A 304 18.54 -10.01 2.80
N ALA A 305 17.60 -9.87 1.86
CA ALA A 305 17.60 -8.81 0.86
C ALA A 305 16.79 -7.56 1.29
N SER A 306 15.92 -7.67 2.29
CA SER A 306 15.05 -6.59 2.76
C SER A 306 15.00 -6.51 4.30
N ASN A 307 14.21 -5.60 4.87
CA ASN A 307 14.12 -5.45 6.32
C ASN A 307 13.58 -6.73 7.00
N PRO A 308 14.12 -7.12 8.17
CA PRO A 308 13.52 -8.15 8.99
C PRO A 308 12.26 -7.63 9.70
N ALA A 309 11.55 -8.51 10.40
CA ALA A 309 10.48 -8.17 11.33
C ALA A 309 10.62 -8.95 12.63
N LEU A 310 10.25 -8.33 13.75
CA LEU A 310 10.36 -8.90 15.09
C LEU A 310 9.04 -8.83 15.84
N ALA A 311 8.72 -9.89 16.59
CA ALA A 311 7.61 -9.89 17.55
C ALA A 311 7.90 -10.89 18.68
N VAL A 312 7.35 -10.65 19.87
CA VAL A 312 7.47 -11.58 21.01
C VAL A 312 6.22 -12.44 21.12
N TYR A 313 6.39 -13.75 21.07
CA TYR A 313 5.30 -14.73 21.17
C TYR A 313 5.78 -15.96 21.93
N GLY A 314 4.92 -16.55 22.77
CA GLY A 314 5.24 -17.80 23.49
C GLY A 314 6.53 -17.74 24.32
N GLY A 315 6.88 -16.56 24.87
CA GLY A 315 8.09 -16.37 25.66
C GLY A 315 9.40 -16.36 24.86
N LYS A 316 9.34 -16.18 23.53
CA LYS A 316 10.50 -16.07 22.65
C LYS A 316 10.41 -14.81 21.81
N LEU A 317 11.55 -14.31 21.36
CA LEU A 317 11.61 -13.31 20.31
C LEU A 317 11.60 -14.03 18.95
N HIS A 318 10.61 -13.76 18.12
CA HIS A 318 10.47 -14.30 16.78
C HIS A 318 11.01 -13.31 15.75
N MET A 319 11.74 -13.81 14.77
CA MET A 319 12.14 -13.05 13.59
C MET A 319 11.62 -13.72 12.33
N VAL A 320 11.05 -12.93 11.43
CA VAL A 320 10.77 -13.34 10.06
C VAL A 320 11.48 -12.39 9.10
N HIS A 321 12.10 -12.93 8.07
CA HIS A 321 12.74 -12.14 7.01
C HIS A 321 12.62 -12.84 5.66
N ARG A 322 12.78 -12.04 4.59
CA ARG A 322 12.98 -12.55 3.24
C ARG A 322 14.38 -13.17 3.12
N GLY A 323 14.54 -14.13 2.23
CA GLY A 323 15.85 -14.59 1.78
C GLY A 323 16.70 -13.47 1.15
N SER A 324 17.98 -13.77 0.91
CA SER A 324 18.93 -12.83 0.27
C SER A 324 19.11 -13.10 -1.22
N GLY A 325 19.54 -12.07 -1.97
CA GLY A 325 19.75 -12.18 -3.41
C GLY A 325 18.44 -12.49 -4.14
N ASN A 326 18.42 -13.60 -4.88
CA ASN A 326 17.23 -14.04 -5.62
C ASN A 326 16.29 -14.93 -4.80
N ASP A 327 16.64 -15.28 -3.55
CA ASP A 327 15.75 -16.04 -2.69
C ASP A 327 14.61 -15.15 -2.19
N THR A 328 13.40 -15.48 -2.59
CA THR A 328 12.19 -14.73 -2.26
C THR A 328 11.40 -15.38 -1.14
N SER A 329 11.88 -16.49 -0.60
CA SER A 329 11.22 -17.21 0.47
C SER A 329 11.19 -16.40 1.76
N LEU A 330 10.18 -16.63 2.58
CA LEU A 330 10.21 -16.22 3.98
C LEU A 330 10.90 -17.27 4.86
N TRP A 331 11.63 -16.80 5.85
CA TRP A 331 12.38 -17.58 6.82
C TRP A 331 11.98 -17.16 8.23
N HIS A 332 11.85 -18.14 9.13
CA HIS A 332 11.49 -17.95 10.54
C HIS A 332 12.58 -18.51 11.44
N THR A 333 13.02 -17.69 12.39
CA THR A 333 13.88 -18.12 13.49
C THR A 333 13.40 -17.52 14.81
N THR A 334 13.85 -18.08 15.92
CA THR A 334 13.51 -17.64 17.28
C THR A 334 14.76 -17.40 18.10
N TYR A 335 14.66 -16.48 19.06
CA TYR A 335 15.70 -16.14 20.00
C TYR A 335 15.23 -16.33 21.43
N THR A 336 16.14 -16.85 22.26
CA THR A 336 16.06 -16.82 23.72
C THR A 336 17.42 -16.38 24.28
N THR A 337 17.44 -15.72 25.44
CA THR A 337 18.71 -15.26 26.03
C THR A 337 19.65 -16.42 26.37
N SER A 338 19.12 -17.58 26.76
CA SER A 338 19.92 -18.77 27.08
C SER A 338 20.37 -19.56 25.86
N GLY A 339 19.58 -19.56 24.78
CA GLY A 339 19.82 -20.41 23.60
C GLY A 339 20.37 -19.68 22.39
N GLY A 340 20.32 -18.36 22.36
CA GLY A 340 20.62 -17.58 21.15
C GLY A 340 19.56 -17.74 20.07
N TRP A 341 19.92 -17.40 18.83
CA TRP A 341 19.09 -17.58 17.65
C TRP A 341 19.12 -19.05 17.21
N THR A 342 17.95 -19.60 16.91
CA THR A 342 17.82 -20.93 16.29
C THR A 342 18.25 -20.89 14.83
N THR A 343 18.33 -22.05 14.17
CA THR A 343 18.49 -22.11 12.72
C THR A 343 17.26 -21.58 12.00
N ASP A 344 17.46 -20.99 10.82
CA ASP A 344 16.39 -20.54 9.94
C ASP A 344 15.52 -21.70 9.45
N ASN A 345 14.20 -21.54 9.57
CA ASN A 345 13.19 -22.46 9.07
C ASN A 345 12.43 -21.78 7.94
N ARG A 346 12.51 -22.35 6.74
CA ARG A 346 11.82 -21.82 5.56
C ARG A 346 10.30 -22.01 5.70
N PHE A 347 9.53 -20.98 5.37
CA PHE A 347 8.10 -21.11 5.20
C PHE A 347 7.80 -22.01 4.01
N ARG A 348 6.74 -22.83 4.11
CA ARG A 348 6.31 -23.66 2.98
C ARG A 348 5.51 -22.80 2.01
N ALA A 349 6.01 -22.61 0.79
CA ALA A 349 5.30 -21.92 -0.30
C ALA A 349 4.91 -20.44 -0.04
N HIS A 350 5.60 -19.75 0.88
CA HIS A 350 5.42 -18.30 1.06
C HIS A 350 6.61 -17.56 0.46
N SER A 351 6.34 -16.49 -0.29
CA SER A 351 7.38 -15.66 -0.90
C SER A 351 7.01 -14.19 -0.89
N SER A 352 8.02 -13.34 -0.72
CA SER A 352 7.88 -11.89 -0.66
C SER A 352 9.00 -11.22 -1.45
N LEU A 353 8.73 -10.03 -1.99
CA LEU A 353 9.77 -9.11 -2.49
C LEU A 353 10.33 -8.18 -1.41
N GLU A 354 9.57 -7.96 -0.34
CA GLU A 354 9.90 -7.00 0.72
C GLU A 354 10.00 -7.66 2.10
N GLY A 355 10.43 -6.89 3.09
CA GLY A 355 10.35 -7.30 4.48
C GLY A 355 8.91 -7.49 4.93
N PRO A 356 8.61 -8.51 5.75
CA PRO A 356 7.28 -8.72 6.31
C PRO A 356 7.00 -7.75 7.47
N GLY A 357 5.78 -7.81 8.01
CA GLY A 357 5.42 -7.24 9.31
C GLY A 357 4.87 -8.33 10.24
N LEU A 358 5.15 -8.22 11.54
CA LEU A 358 4.74 -9.19 12.56
C LEU A 358 3.99 -8.53 13.71
N ALA A 359 2.94 -9.19 14.20
CA ALA A 359 2.32 -8.86 15.47
C ALA A 359 1.63 -10.08 16.08
N VAL A 360 1.45 -10.08 17.40
CA VAL A 360 0.69 -11.13 18.09
C VAL A 360 -0.74 -10.66 18.31
N PHE A 361 -1.70 -11.41 17.80
CA PHE A 361 -3.12 -11.16 17.95
C PHE A 361 -3.85 -12.47 18.23
N ASP A 362 -4.83 -12.45 19.14
CA ASP A 362 -5.63 -13.62 19.52
C ASP A 362 -4.80 -14.89 19.79
N ASN A 363 -3.72 -14.73 20.57
CA ASN A 363 -2.77 -15.80 20.91
C ASN A 363 -2.12 -16.51 19.71
N LYS A 364 -2.02 -15.82 18.57
CA LYS A 364 -1.28 -16.27 17.38
C LYS A 364 -0.31 -15.20 16.93
N LEU A 365 0.81 -15.60 16.37
CA LEU A 365 1.73 -14.71 15.69
C LEU A 365 1.26 -14.55 14.24
N PHE A 366 0.93 -13.34 13.84
CA PHE A 366 0.56 -13.00 12.46
C PHE A 366 1.80 -12.53 11.71
N CYS A 367 1.94 -12.99 10.48
CA CYS A 367 2.91 -12.49 9.51
C CYS A 367 2.17 -11.99 8.28
N ILE A 368 2.35 -10.70 7.98
CA ILE A 368 1.78 -10.05 6.80
C ILE A 368 2.95 -9.71 5.88
N HIS A 369 2.84 -10.00 4.60
CA HIS A 369 3.88 -9.69 3.64
C HIS A 369 3.31 -9.31 2.28
N ARG A 370 4.14 -8.66 1.48
CA ARG A 370 3.87 -8.43 0.06
C ARG A 370 4.10 -9.73 -0.71
N GLY A 371 3.34 -9.94 -1.77
CA GLY A 371 3.55 -11.01 -2.74
C GLY A 371 4.89 -10.93 -3.46
N HIS A 372 5.21 -11.96 -4.24
CA HIS A 372 6.45 -12.04 -5.00
C HIS A 372 6.24 -11.90 -6.52
N GLY A 373 7.05 -11.03 -7.14
CA GLY A 373 7.17 -10.90 -8.58
C GLY A 373 6.57 -9.58 -9.09
N SER A 374 6.74 -9.30 -10.38
CA SER A 374 6.09 -8.15 -11.02
C SER A 374 4.58 -8.33 -11.16
N ALA A 375 4.09 -9.57 -11.14
CA ALA A 375 2.68 -9.91 -11.29
C ALA A 375 1.89 -9.93 -9.97
N ASP A 376 2.51 -10.30 -8.85
CA ASP A 376 1.82 -10.39 -7.56
C ASP A 376 2.17 -9.20 -6.67
N GLN A 377 1.25 -8.24 -6.64
CA GLN A 377 1.34 -7.03 -5.83
C GLN A 377 0.48 -7.11 -4.58
N ASN A 378 -0.15 -8.25 -4.32
CA ASN A 378 -1.10 -8.37 -3.23
C ASN A 378 -0.39 -8.41 -1.88
N LEU A 379 -1.11 -8.02 -0.84
CA LEU A 379 -0.76 -8.40 0.52
C LEU A 379 -1.27 -9.81 0.79
N TRP A 380 -0.50 -10.52 1.60
CA TRP A 380 -0.76 -11.88 2.04
C TRP A 380 -0.54 -11.98 3.55
N TRP A 381 -1.20 -12.93 4.19
CA TRP A 381 -1.01 -13.21 5.61
C TRP A 381 -1.06 -14.69 5.94
N THR A 382 -0.28 -15.04 6.96
CA THR A 382 -0.23 -16.37 7.56
C THR A 382 -0.10 -16.25 9.07
N THR A 383 -0.43 -17.33 9.79
CA THR A 383 -0.38 -17.36 11.25
C THR A 383 0.44 -18.53 11.77
N TYR A 384 1.04 -18.29 12.94
CA TYR A 384 1.78 -19.28 13.69
C TYR A 384 1.21 -19.44 15.09
N GLN A 385 1.10 -20.68 15.52
CA GLN A 385 0.79 -21.06 16.88
C GLN A 385 1.83 -22.08 17.37
N SER A 386 2.23 -21.96 18.64
CA SER A 386 3.23 -22.86 19.20
C SER A 386 2.80 -24.33 19.09
N GLY A 387 3.69 -25.18 18.58
CA GLY A 387 3.42 -26.60 18.34
C GLY A 387 2.78 -26.92 17.00
N SER A 388 2.52 -25.94 16.14
CA SER A 388 2.00 -26.13 14.79
C SER A 388 2.90 -25.44 13.74
N PRO A 389 2.92 -25.92 12.49
CA PRO A 389 3.53 -25.17 11.39
C PRO A 389 2.77 -23.86 11.15
N TRP A 390 3.41 -22.94 10.43
CA TRP A 390 2.70 -21.80 9.84
C TRP A 390 1.54 -22.30 8.97
N THR A 391 0.42 -21.59 8.99
CA THR A 391 -0.72 -21.88 8.12
C THR A 391 -0.37 -21.64 6.65
N ASP A 392 -1.19 -22.15 5.74
CA ASP A 392 -1.10 -21.75 4.33
C ASP A 392 -1.38 -20.25 4.19
N ASP A 393 -0.81 -19.66 3.14
CA ASP A 393 -0.86 -18.23 2.89
C ASP A 393 -2.24 -17.80 2.41
N GLN A 394 -2.75 -16.70 2.95
CA GLN A 394 -4.07 -16.17 2.62
C GLN A 394 -3.93 -14.79 2.00
N GLN A 395 -4.52 -14.61 0.81
CA GLN A 395 -4.49 -13.34 0.11
C GLN A 395 -5.41 -12.33 0.81
N PHE A 396 -4.98 -11.08 0.93
CA PHE A 396 -5.89 -9.99 1.25
C PHE A 396 -6.82 -9.71 0.06
N PRO A 397 -8.10 -9.40 0.31
CA PRO A 397 -9.04 -9.06 -0.75
C PRO A 397 -8.75 -7.68 -1.33
N GLY A 398 -8.12 -7.60 -2.50
CA GLY A 398 -7.92 -6.32 -3.22
C GLY A 398 -6.91 -5.35 -2.58
N HIS A 399 -6.12 -5.80 -1.59
CA HIS A 399 -5.07 -4.98 -0.99
C HIS A 399 -3.75 -5.23 -1.71
N THR A 400 -3.14 -4.17 -2.24
CA THR A 400 -1.87 -4.25 -2.96
C THR A 400 -0.82 -3.32 -2.36
N SER A 401 0.41 -3.79 -2.22
CA SER A 401 1.48 -3.00 -1.61
C SER A 401 2.77 -2.97 -2.40
N GLY A 402 3.43 -1.80 -2.36
CA GLY A 402 4.70 -1.53 -3.02
C GLY A 402 5.90 -1.60 -2.09
N ALA A 403 5.67 -1.88 -0.80
CA ALA A 403 6.68 -1.97 0.24
C ALA A 403 6.28 -3.02 1.29
N GLY A 404 7.13 -3.25 2.29
CA GLY A 404 6.76 -4.04 3.46
C GLY A 404 5.65 -3.36 4.30
N PRO A 405 4.76 -4.12 4.94
CA PRO A 405 3.70 -3.58 5.80
C PRO A 405 4.20 -3.35 7.24
N ALA A 406 3.62 -2.37 7.93
CA ALA A 406 3.65 -2.26 9.39
C ALA A 406 2.42 -2.99 9.96
N VAL A 407 2.61 -3.72 11.06
CA VAL A 407 1.55 -4.49 11.70
C VAL A 407 1.57 -4.21 13.19
N VAL A 408 0.42 -3.88 13.76
CA VAL A 408 0.31 -3.50 15.18
C VAL A 408 -1.05 -3.92 15.73
N VAL A 409 -1.11 -4.31 16.99
CA VAL A 409 -2.40 -4.49 17.68
C VAL A 409 -2.80 -3.18 18.33
N TYR A 410 -3.99 -2.69 17.99
CA TYR A 410 -4.56 -1.48 18.55
C TYR A 410 -5.93 -1.77 19.16
N ARG A 411 -6.23 -1.10 20.26
CA ARG A 411 -7.55 -1.06 20.86
C ARG A 411 -7.92 0.37 21.12
N ASP A 412 -8.97 0.82 20.45
CA ASP A 412 -9.56 2.12 20.74
C ASP A 412 -10.01 2.16 22.21
N LYS A 413 -9.88 3.32 22.85
CA LYS A 413 -10.29 3.48 24.26
C LYS A 413 -11.79 3.24 24.47
N ASN A 414 -12.60 3.51 23.45
CA ASN A 414 -14.03 3.25 23.40
C ASN A 414 -14.33 1.84 22.85
N GLY A 415 -13.32 1.15 22.33
CA GLY A 415 -13.41 -0.20 21.78
C GLY A 415 -13.48 -1.27 22.86
N THR A 416 -14.32 -2.28 22.64
CA THR A 416 -14.46 -3.43 23.54
C THR A 416 -13.45 -4.54 23.26
N GLN A 417 -12.75 -4.47 22.13
CA GLN A 417 -11.88 -5.54 21.63
C GLN A 417 -10.60 -4.97 21.01
N ASN A 418 -9.55 -5.77 21.03
CA ASN A 418 -8.34 -5.49 20.26
C ASN A 418 -8.61 -5.75 18.77
N GLN A 419 -7.89 -5.03 17.92
CA GLN A 419 -7.86 -5.24 16.48
C GLN A 419 -6.41 -5.32 16.03
N LEU A 420 -6.14 -6.19 15.07
CA LEU A 420 -4.86 -6.23 14.37
C LEU A 420 -4.95 -5.24 13.22
N MET A 421 -4.11 -4.22 13.23
CA MET A 421 -4.06 -3.19 12.20
C MET A 421 -2.83 -3.38 11.33
N VAL A 422 -3.02 -3.25 10.02
CA VAL A 422 -1.98 -3.30 9.00
C VAL A 422 -1.94 -1.95 8.31
N ILE A 423 -0.75 -1.37 8.18
CA ILE A 423 -0.50 -0.12 7.48
C ILE A 423 0.52 -0.38 6.39
N HIS A 424 0.25 0.05 5.16
CA HIS A 424 1.08 -0.30 4.01
C HIS A 424 1.10 0.80 2.95
N ARG A 425 2.16 0.84 2.14
CA ARG A 425 2.24 1.70 0.96
C ARG A 425 1.44 1.06 -0.17
N GLY A 426 0.54 1.80 -0.81
CA GLY A 426 -0.21 1.30 -1.95
C GLY A 426 0.67 0.89 -3.14
N TYR A 427 0.07 0.21 -4.13
CA TYR A 427 0.72 -0.10 -5.42
C TYR A 427 -0.28 -0.57 -6.48
N GLY A 428 0.00 -0.35 -7.76
CA GLY A 428 -0.75 -0.95 -8.86
C GLY A 428 -2.16 -0.39 -9.10
N LYS A 429 -2.91 -1.04 -10.00
CA LYS A 429 -4.33 -0.76 -10.25
C LYS A 429 -5.15 -1.41 -9.12
N ARG A 430 -5.59 -0.63 -8.16
CA ARG A 430 -6.57 -1.09 -7.17
C ARG A 430 -7.96 -1.02 -7.78
N ALA A 431 -8.73 -2.10 -7.66
CA ALA A 431 -10.17 -2.01 -7.89
C ALA A 431 -10.73 -1.14 -6.76
N ALA A 432 -11.24 0.05 -7.09
CA ALA A 432 -11.93 0.87 -6.10
C ALA A 432 -13.14 0.09 -5.58
N GLY A 433 -13.17 -0.21 -4.27
CA GLY A 433 -14.30 -0.84 -3.59
C GLY A 433 -14.60 -2.26 -4.07
N THR A 434 -13.75 -3.24 -3.73
CA THR A 434 -14.21 -4.64 -3.74
C THR A 434 -15.24 -4.79 -2.63
N ASP A 435 -16.50 -4.61 -3.03
CA ASP A 435 -17.69 -4.77 -2.22
C ASP A 435 -17.52 -5.98 -1.31
N SER A 436 -17.67 -5.80 0.00
CA SER A 436 -17.59 -6.89 0.98
C SER A 436 -18.38 -8.14 0.55
N ALA A 437 -19.45 -7.98 -0.25
CA ALA A 437 -20.23 -9.06 -0.85
C ALA A 437 -19.45 -9.97 -1.82
N GLU A 438 -18.53 -9.44 -2.63
CA GLU A 438 -17.76 -10.22 -3.61
C GLU A 438 -16.64 -11.03 -2.93
N VAL A 439 -16.09 -10.48 -1.84
CA VAL A 439 -15.14 -11.15 -0.94
C VAL A 439 -15.83 -12.26 -0.16
N GLN A 440 -17.02 -11.99 0.39
CA GLN A 440 -17.83 -12.99 1.09
C GLN A 440 -18.29 -14.10 0.15
N ALA A 441 -18.61 -13.79 -1.11
CA ALA A 441 -18.97 -14.79 -2.12
C ALA A 441 -17.81 -15.72 -2.49
N ARG A 442 -16.56 -15.21 -2.54
CA ARG A 442 -15.37 -16.04 -2.77
C ARG A 442 -15.03 -16.94 -1.59
N ILE A 443 -15.09 -16.43 -0.37
CA ILE A 443 -14.87 -17.22 0.86
C ILE A 443 -15.94 -18.32 0.98
N ALA A 444 -17.21 -18.00 0.72
CA ALA A 444 -18.30 -18.98 0.76
C ALA A 444 -18.18 -20.06 -0.33
N ALA A 445 -17.62 -19.74 -1.50
CA ALA A 445 -17.39 -20.70 -2.57
C ALA A 445 -16.24 -21.68 -2.25
N GLU A 446 -15.22 -21.24 -1.51
CA GLU A 446 -14.11 -22.08 -1.07
C GLU A 446 -14.48 -22.97 0.13
N GLU A 447 -15.32 -22.48 1.05
CA GLU A 447 -15.86 -23.28 2.17
C GLU A 447 -16.89 -24.34 1.73
N GLY A 448 -17.52 -24.18 0.56
CA GLY A 448 -18.50 -25.12 0.01
C GLY A 448 -17.91 -26.27 -0.82
N ALA A 449 -16.60 -26.23 -1.12
CA ALA A 449 -15.90 -27.21 -1.95
C ALA A 449 -15.05 -28.22 -1.14
N GLY A 450 -15.11 -28.17 0.20
CA GLY A 450 -14.39 -29.03 1.14
C GLY A 450 -15.20 -30.22 1.64
#